data_AF-A0A7X3PWQ3-F1
#
_entry.id   AF-A0A7X3PWQ3-F1
#
_cell.length_a   1.000
_cell.length_b   1.000
_cell.length_c   1.000
_cell.angle_alpha   90.00
_cell.angle_beta   90.00
_cell.angle_gamma   90.00
#
_symmetry.space_group_name_H-M   'P 1'
#
loop_
_entity.id
_entity.type
_entity.pdbx_description
1 polymer ?
#
loop_
_entity_poly.entity_id
_entity_poly.type
_entity_poly.pdbx_seq_one_letter_code
_entity_poly.pdbx_strand_id
1 'polypeptide(L)'
;MLHRLVLRVIPQLNATVTEPDVRRRKRWVMLAPGFVAFVLYRLLKDVLPLSDPLALLAFSGVLSTLTAYWAYAMGRGEALPLICRTDRPRRLFWVGGWIGFVYGVQLSLLVLAILALFVDYNFLVHPEGPAMMALIIPCTSVTRDAFEIGYVVRMEAQGARMVAFPDGGSFRELLQRDFLHLAPWVGTGLVAGGATAALSWLGWAGNGGEIGSAILVCIVAAFCAHGAFLSGKRPLDNFPARFRIESWLDACRFWTWPCLTFAFTYYLVQFGLIAFVLRVEDVALFVHLAVGGVTAGMMAGYGYFLGTRVFVETQTQGEISEGLKRCPFVMEILAKTGWVTSERNGEPVEISQGEPSREMLS
;
A
#
# COMPACT_ATOMS: atom_id res chain seq x y z
N MET A 1 3.29 -1.87 -5.32
CA MET A 1 2.03 -1.26 -4.81
C MET A 1 1.34 -2.09 -3.73
N LEU A 2 1.36 -3.43 -3.77
CA LEU A 2 0.75 -4.28 -2.73
C LEU A 2 1.24 -3.98 -1.30
N HIS A 3 2.53 -3.68 -1.13
CA HIS A 3 3.12 -3.31 0.17
C HIS A 3 2.37 -2.16 0.85
N ARG A 4 1.92 -1.16 0.07
CA ARG A 4 1.19 0.01 0.57
C ARG A 4 -0.25 -0.35 0.94
N LEU A 5 -0.91 -1.23 0.19
CA LEU A 5 -2.22 -1.75 0.56
C LEU A 5 -2.17 -2.46 1.92
N VAL A 6 -1.17 -3.33 2.09
CA VAL A 6 -0.93 -4.06 3.33
C VAL A 6 -0.75 -3.12 4.51
N LEU A 7 0.12 -2.11 4.40
CA LEU A 7 0.38 -1.12 5.47
C LEU A 7 -0.85 -0.30 5.88
N ARG A 8 -1.87 -0.20 5.02
CA ARG A 8 -3.05 0.64 5.26
C ARG A 8 -4.28 -0.14 5.66
N VAL A 9 -4.41 -1.37 5.20
CA VAL A 9 -5.60 -2.21 5.42
C VAL A 9 -5.45 -3.10 6.64
N ILE A 10 -4.24 -3.59 6.92
CA ILE A 10 -3.98 -4.42 8.11
C ILE A 10 -4.00 -3.51 9.35
N PRO A 11 -4.97 -3.70 10.28
CA PRO A 11 -5.16 -2.82 11.44
C PRO A 11 -3.90 -2.57 12.28
N GLN A 12 -3.16 -3.62 12.65
CA GLN A 12 -1.91 -3.49 13.42
C GLN A 12 -0.90 -2.59 12.73
N LEU A 13 -0.60 -2.86 11.46
CA LEU A 13 0.38 -2.08 10.70
C LEU A 13 -0.07 -0.63 10.54
N ASN A 14 -1.36 -0.42 10.27
CA ASN A 14 -1.91 0.92 10.12
C ASN A 14 -1.82 1.70 11.43
N ALA A 15 -2.13 1.08 12.57
CA ALA A 15 -2.01 1.70 13.89
C ALA A 15 -0.56 2.14 14.18
N THR A 16 0.40 1.21 14.05
CA THR A 16 1.83 1.49 14.29
C THR A 16 2.36 2.64 13.43
N VAL A 17 1.92 2.73 12.17
CA VAL A 17 2.41 3.72 11.21
C VAL A 17 1.68 5.08 11.31
N THR A 18 0.57 5.14 12.05
CA THR A 18 -0.24 6.36 12.22
C THR A 18 -0.06 7.05 13.57
N GLU A 19 0.83 6.55 14.43
CA GLU A 19 1.26 7.21 15.66
C GLU A 19 1.69 8.67 15.41
N PRO A 20 1.35 9.62 16.31
CA PRO A 20 1.55 11.05 16.09
C PRO A 20 3.03 11.43 15.91
N ASP A 21 3.92 10.80 16.68
CA ASP A 21 5.36 11.05 16.59
C ASP A 21 5.96 10.57 15.27
N VAL A 22 5.52 9.39 14.82
CA VAL A 22 5.90 8.81 13.53
C VAL A 22 5.40 9.71 12.39
N ARG A 23 4.16 10.20 12.48
CA ARG A 23 3.59 11.13 11.48
C ARG A 23 4.37 12.43 11.38
N ARG A 24 4.85 12.98 12.50
CA ARG A 24 5.65 14.23 12.50
C ARG A 24 7.00 14.00 11.83
N ARG A 25 7.74 12.93 12.20
CA ARG A 25 9.03 12.58 11.59
C ARG A 25 8.89 12.28 10.10
N LYS A 26 7.83 11.57 9.73
CA LYS A 26 7.51 11.22 8.34
C LYS A 26 7.39 12.44 7.42
N ARG A 27 6.76 13.54 7.89
CA ARG A 27 6.64 14.78 7.09
C ARG A 27 8.00 15.38 6.74
N TRP A 28 8.93 15.40 7.70
CA TRP A 28 10.28 15.90 7.48
C TRP A 28 11.07 15.01 6.52
N VAL A 29 10.97 13.69 6.74
CA VAL A 29 11.64 12.70 5.89
C VAL A 29 11.12 12.76 4.45
N MET A 30 9.85 13.06 4.21
CA MET A 30 9.29 13.23 2.87
C MET A 30 9.77 14.50 2.15
N LEU A 31 9.96 15.61 2.87
CA LEU A 31 10.22 16.91 2.27
C LEU A 31 11.62 16.98 1.63
N ALA A 32 12.63 16.42 2.29
CA ALA A 32 14.01 16.48 1.82
C ALA A 32 14.23 15.80 0.44
N PRO A 33 13.79 14.55 0.20
CA PRO A 33 13.93 13.89 -1.09
C PRO A 33 13.23 14.60 -2.26
N GLY A 34 12.06 15.18 -2.02
CA GLY A 34 11.34 15.94 -3.04
C GLY A 34 12.12 17.19 -3.48
N PHE A 35 12.68 17.91 -2.50
CA PHE A 35 13.53 19.06 -2.78
C PHE A 35 14.83 18.68 -3.48
N VAL A 36 15.50 17.61 -3.03
CA VAL A 36 16.70 17.08 -3.68
C VAL A 36 16.42 16.66 -5.13
N ALA A 37 15.30 15.98 -5.37
CA ALA A 37 14.89 15.61 -6.72
C ALA A 37 14.66 16.83 -7.63
N PHE A 38 14.03 17.88 -7.11
CA PHE A 38 13.84 19.13 -7.84
C PHE A 38 15.17 19.79 -8.20
N VAL A 39 16.10 19.90 -7.25
CA VAL A 39 17.42 20.51 -7.48
C VAL A 39 18.21 19.68 -8.48
N LEU A 40 18.24 18.35 -8.34
CA LEU A 40 18.92 17.46 -9.28
C LEU A 40 18.35 17.57 -10.69
N TYR A 41 17.02 17.62 -10.83
CA TYR A 41 16.37 17.86 -12.12
C TYR A 41 16.86 19.17 -12.75
N ARG A 42 16.83 20.27 -11.99
CA ARG A 42 17.24 21.59 -12.49
C ARG A 42 18.71 21.66 -12.92
N LEU A 43 19.58 20.90 -12.26
CA LEU A 43 21.01 20.87 -12.58
C LEU A 43 21.35 19.91 -13.74
N LEU A 44 20.62 18.81 -13.88
CA LEU A 44 20.97 17.73 -14.82
C LEU A 44 20.16 17.75 -16.11
N LYS A 45 19.08 18.53 -16.21
CA LYS A 45 18.21 18.56 -17.39
C LYS A 45 18.92 18.93 -18.70
N ASP A 46 20.01 19.69 -18.63
CA ASP A 46 20.77 20.12 -19.80
C ASP A 46 21.85 19.08 -20.20
N VAL A 47 22.12 18.10 -19.32
CA VAL A 47 23.18 17.09 -19.50
C VAL A 47 22.59 15.71 -19.80
N LEU A 48 21.48 15.35 -19.16
CA LEU A 48 20.80 14.07 -19.34
C LEU A 48 19.60 14.25 -20.29
N PRO A 49 19.33 13.31 -21.20
CA PRO A 49 18.18 13.36 -22.10
C PRO A 49 16.88 13.02 -21.36
N LEU A 50 16.48 13.85 -20.39
CA LEU A 50 15.27 13.65 -19.58
C LEU A 50 13.97 13.84 -20.37
N SER A 51 14.07 14.22 -21.65
CA SER A 51 12.98 14.20 -22.63
C SER A 51 12.66 12.80 -23.15
N ASP A 52 13.58 11.83 -23.03
CA ASP A 52 13.29 10.43 -23.35
C ASP A 52 12.62 9.73 -22.16
N PRO A 53 11.44 9.11 -22.32
CA PRO A 53 10.75 8.43 -21.23
C PRO A 53 11.62 7.40 -20.52
N LEU A 54 12.43 6.61 -21.24
CA LEU A 54 13.23 5.55 -20.62
C LEU A 54 14.35 6.13 -19.76
N ALA A 55 15.05 7.15 -20.26
CA ALA A 55 16.07 7.85 -19.48
C ALA A 55 15.48 8.49 -18.21
N LEU A 56 14.30 9.14 -18.34
CA LEU A 56 13.58 9.71 -17.20
C LEU A 56 13.21 8.65 -16.16
N LEU A 57 12.62 7.54 -16.59
CA LEU A 57 12.21 6.45 -15.70
C LEU A 57 13.41 5.78 -15.02
N ALA A 58 14.49 5.54 -15.76
CA ALA A 58 15.72 4.99 -15.20
C ALA A 58 16.33 5.92 -14.15
N PHE A 59 16.41 7.22 -14.45
CA PHE A 59 16.92 8.22 -13.51
C PHE A 59 16.03 8.33 -12.26
N SER A 60 14.70 8.38 -12.45
CA SER A 60 13.74 8.38 -11.36
C SER A 60 13.83 7.13 -10.48
N GLY A 61 14.00 5.96 -11.09
CA GLY A 61 14.21 4.69 -10.39
C GLY A 61 15.47 4.71 -9.54
N VAL A 62 16.60 5.14 -10.09
CA VAL A 62 17.88 5.25 -9.36
C VAL A 62 17.76 6.22 -8.18
N LEU A 63 17.21 7.41 -8.44
CA LEU A 63 17.02 8.42 -7.40
C LEU A 63 16.10 7.90 -6.28
N SER A 64 15.00 7.25 -6.65
CA SER A 64 14.05 6.62 -5.72
C SER A 64 14.70 5.51 -4.89
N THR A 65 15.63 4.73 -5.46
CA THR A 65 16.41 3.73 -4.72
C THR A 65 17.32 4.36 -3.68
N LEU A 66 18.03 5.43 -4.03
CA LEU A 66 18.89 6.14 -3.07
C LEU A 66 18.07 6.73 -1.92
N THR A 67 16.94 7.37 -2.24
CA THR A 67 16.06 7.95 -1.23
C THR A 67 15.37 6.88 -0.39
N ALA A 68 15.04 5.72 -0.97
CA ALA A 68 14.50 4.57 -0.24
C ALA A 68 15.48 4.04 0.81
N TYR A 69 16.75 3.84 0.47
CA TYR A 69 17.75 3.38 1.44
C TYR A 69 17.92 4.37 2.58
N TRP A 70 18.04 5.66 2.26
CA TRP A 70 18.14 6.71 3.27
C TRP A 70 16.91 6.76 4.19
N ALA A 71 15.71 6.72 3.61
CA ALA A 71 14.46 6.75 4.36
C ALA A 71 14.26 5.50 5.24
N TYR A 72 14.63 4.33 4.71
CA TYR A 72 14.62 3.07 5.45
C TYR A 72 15.52 3.13 6.67
N ALA A 73 16.74 3.67 6.51
CA ALA A 73 17.65 3.88 7.64
C ALA A 73 17.10 4.84 8.69
N MET A 74 16.46 5.93 8.25
CA MET A 74 15.79 6.87 9.15
C MET A 74 14.61 6.23 9.90
N GLY A 75 13.86 5.32 9.26
CA GLY A 75 12.80 4.55 9.90
C GLY A 75 13.33 3.55 10.94
N ARG A 76 14.44 2.87 10.62
CA ARG A 76 15.14 1.96 11.54
C ARG A 76 15.74 2.72 12.74
N GLY A 77 16.18 3.95 12.55
CA GLY A 77 16.90 4.74 13.56
C GLY A 77 18.34 4.28 13.76
N GLU A 78 18.92 3.64 12.75
CA GLU A 78 20.30 3.12 12.74
C GLU A 78 21.07 3.66 11.54
N ALA A 79 22.40 3.68 11.62
CA ALA A 79 23.25 4.07 10.50
C ALA A 79 23.24 3.00 9.39
N LEU A 80 23.25 3.44 8.13
CA LEU A 80 23.24 2.55 6.94
C LEU A 80 24.29 1.41 7.01
N PRO A 81 25.55 1.63 7.42
CA PRO A 81 26.53 0.55 7.49
C PRO A 81 26.18 -0.53 8.51
N LEU A 82 25.52 -0.16 9.61
CA LEU A 82 25.06 -1.10 10.63
C LEU A 82 23.91 -1.93 10.07
N ILE A 83 22.95 -1.28 9.41
CA ILE A 83 21.82 -1.94 8.75
C ILE A 83 22.32 -2.95 7.71
N CYS A 84 23.33 -2.60 6.91
CA CYS A 84 23.93 -3.52 5.93
C CYS A 84 24.54 -4.78 6.54
N ARG A 85 24.93 -4.75 7.82
CA ARG A 85 25.51 -5.89 8.55
C ARG A 85 24.45 -6.68 9.31
N THR A 86 23.46 -6.00 9.86
CA THR A 86 22.45 -6.59 10.76
C THR A 86 21.23 -7.12 10.00
N ASP A 87 20.78 -6.42 8.95
CA ASP A 87 19.61 -6.83 8.18
C ASP A 87 19.94 -7.89 7.12
N ARG A 88 18.96 -8.75 6.83
CA ARG A 88 19.10 -9.78 5.79
C ARG A 88 19.30 -9.12 4.42
N PRO A 89 20.25 -9.60 3.58
CA PRO A 89 20.53 -8.99 2.27
C PRO A 89 19.31 -9.01 1.34
N ARG A 90 18.48 -10.07 1.45
CA ARG A 90 17.20 -10.17 0.73
C ARG A 90 16.27 -8.98 1.02
N ARG A 91 16.24 -8.48 2.25
CA ARG A 91 15.39 -7.34 2.65
C ARG A 91 15.92 -6.05 2.05
N LEU A 92 17.24 -5.82 2.09
CA LEU A 92 17.86 -4.63 1.50
C LEU A 92 17.72 -4.59 -0.01
N PHE A 93 17.85 -5.74 -0.68
CA PHE A 93 17.57 -5.85 -2.11
C PHE A 93 16.09 -5.58 -2.41
N TRP A 94 15.18 -6.07 -1.57
CA TRP A 94 13.76 -5.79 -1.75
C TRP A 94 13.41 -4.32 -1.52
N VAL A 95 13.95 -3.66 -0.49
CA VAL A 95 13.74 -2.23 -0.26
C VAL A 95 14.33 -1.39 -1.40
N GLY A 96 15.57 -1.61 -1.79
CA GLY A 96 16.18 -0.81 -2.86
C GLY A 96 15.66 -1.11 -4.26
N GLY A 97 15.51 -2.40 -4.58
CA GLY A 97 15.08 -2.86 -5.90
C GLY A 97 13.58 -2.76 -6.12
N TRP A 98 12.78 -3.38 -5.25
CA TRP A 98 11.32 -3.41 -5.44
C TRP A 98 10.64 -2.12 -4.99
N ILE A 99 10.96 -1.61 -3.80
CA ILE A 99 10.32 -0.39 -3.26
C ILE A 99 10.97 0.88 -3.82
N GLY A 100 12.29 0.90 -3.95
CA GLY A 100 13.04 2.01 -4.53
C GLY A 100 12.83 2.11 -6.04
N PHE A 101 13.42 1.16 -6.77
CA PHE A 101 13.52 1.24 -8.23
C PHE A 101 12.18 0.96 -8.92
N VAL A 102 11.65 -0.27 -8.79
CA VAL A 102 10.46 -0.70 -9.55
C VAL A 102 9.24 0.13 -9.17
N TYR A 103 9.00 0.33 -7.88
CA TYR A 103 7.86 1.12 -7.43
C TYR A 103 8.03 2.63 -7.74
N GLY A 104 9.26 3.17 -7.69
CA GLY A 104 9.54 4.53 -8.17
C GLY A 104 9.22 4.72 -9.65
N VAL A 105 9.63 3.79 -10.50
CA VAL A 105 9.28 3.76 -11.94
C VAL A 105 7.78 3.68 -12.14
N GLN A 106 7.08 2.79 -11.42
CA GLN A 106 5.62 2.68 -11.48
C GLN A 106 4.94 4.00 -11.11
N LEU A 107 5.37 4.66 -10.03
CA LEU A 107 4.80 5.95 -9.64
C LEU A 107 5.11 7.06 -10.64
N SER A 108 6.27 7.01 -11.30
CA SER A 108 6.62 7.96 -12.37
C SER A 108 5.67 7.79 -13.55
N LEU A 109 5.44 6.54 -14.00
CA LEU A 109 4.45 6.22 -15.03
C LEU A 109 3.05 6.64 -14.65
N LEU A 110 2.65 6.43 -13.39
CA LEU A 110 1.36 6.89 -12.86
C LEU A 110 1.21 8.42 -13.02
N VAL A 111 2.23 9.19 -12.66
CA VAL A 111 2.19 10.66 -12.76
C VAL A 111 2.07 11.10 -14.22
N LEU A 112 2.89 10.52 -15.11
CA LEU A 112 2.83 10.83 -16.54
C LEU A 112 1.47 10.47 -17.14
N ALA A 113 0.91 9.31 -16.78
CA ALA A 113 -0.40 8.86 -17.23
C ALA A 113 -1.53 9.76 -16.72
N ILE A 114 -1.47 10.24 -15.47
CA ILE A 114 -2.47 11.18 -14.94
C ILE A 114 -2.45 12.48 -15.74
N LEU A 115 -1.27 13.04 -15.97
CA LEU A 115 -1.14 14.31 -16.68
C LEU A 115 -1.60 14.19 -18.14
N ALA A 116 -1.26 13.08 -18.81
CA ALA A 116 -1.70 12.85 -20.18
C ALA A 116 -3.21 12.58 -20.27
N LEU A 117 -3.77 11.68 -19.44
CA LEU A 117 -5.16 11.24 -19.59
C LEU A 117 -6.18 12.24 -19.02
N PHE A 118 -5.86 12.91 -17.91
CA PHE A 118 -6.84 13.78 -17.21
C PHE A 118 -6.58 15.27 -17.37
N VAL A 119 -5.34 15.68 -17.66
CA VAL A 119 -4.95 17.10 -17.75
C VAL A 119 -4.65 17.52 -19.20
N ASP A 120 -4.65 16.57 -20.14
CA ASP A 120 -4.23 16.77 -21.53
C ASP A 120 -2.84 17.40 -21.65
N TYR A 121 -1.97 17.12 -20.66
CA TYR A 121 -0.62 17.66 -20.57
C TYR A 121 0.39 16.56 -20.84
N ASN A 122 0.62 16.30 -22.12
CA ASN A 122 1.41 15.18 -22.59
C ASN A 122 2.93 15.43 -22.49
N PHE A 123 3.63 14.49 -21.85
CA PHE A 123 5.09 14.50 -21.73
C PHE A 123 5.82 14.49 -23.08
N LEU A 124 5.27 13.81 -24.09
CA LEU A 124 5.90 13.72 -25.42
C LEU A 124 5.90 15.06 -26.16
N VAL A 125 5.00 15.98 -25.80
CA VAL A 125 4.87 17.31 -26.40
C VAL A 125 5.53 18.38 -25.53
N HIS A 126 5.34 18.29 -24.20
CA HIS A 126 5.86 19.24 -23.22
C HIS A 126 6.60 18.49 -22.10
N PRO A 127 7.88 18.11 -22.30
CA PRO A 127 8.56 17.19 -21.38
C PRO A 127 8.91 17.81 -20.02
N GLU A 128 9.16 19.11 -19.95
CA GLU A 128 9.76 19.77 -18.79
C GLU A 128 8.90 19.71 -17.50
N GLY A 129 7.59 19.99 -17.61
CA GLY A 129 6.68 19.96 -16.47
C GLY A 129 6.42 18.55 -15.94
N PRO A 130 5.97 17.61 -16.80
CA PRO A 130 5.67 16.23 -16.40
C PRO A 130 6.92 15.48 -15.94
N ALA A 131 8.11 15.69 -16.55
CA ALA A 131 9.36 15.07 -16.09
C ALA A 131 9.69 15.44 -14.65
N MET A 132 9.62 16.73 -14.33
CA MET A 132 9.89 17.24 -13.00
C MET A 132 8.92 16.64 -11.97
N MET A 133 7.62 16.61 -12.27
CA MET A 133 6.61 16.00 -11.38
C MET A 133 6.81 14.49 -11.23
N ALA A 134 7.14 13.80 -12.32
CA ALA A 134 7.43 12.36 -12.35
C ALA A 134 8.76 11.99 -11.68
N LEU A 135 9.56 12.96 -11.24
CA LEU A 135 10.72 12.72 -10.35
C LEU A 135 10.38 13.01 -8.89
N ILE A 136 9.77 14.17 -8.62
CA ILE A 136 9.51 14.64 -7.25
C ILE A 136 8.46 13.77 -6.54
N ILE A 137 7.33 13.49 -7.20
CA ILE A 137 6.20 12.78 -6.59
C ILE A 137 6.56 11.32 -6.28
N PRO A 138 7.26 10.58 -7.17
CA PRO A 138 7.72 9.23 -6.85
C PRO A 138 8.75 9.20 -5.73
N CYS A 139 9.76 10.07 -5.76
CA CYS A 139 10.79 10.09 -4.71
C CYS A 139 10.20 10.36 -3.32
N THR A 140 9.28 11.32 -3.21
CA THR A 140 8.59 11.62 -1.93
C THR A 140 7.70 10.46 -1.47
N SER A 141 6.99 9.81 -2.39
CA SER A 141 6.11 8.68 -2.08
C SER A 141 6.86 7.40 -1.71
N VAL A 142 7.96 7.10 -2.41
CA VAL A 142 8.85 5.97 -2.10
C VAL A 142 9.51 6.16 -0.74
N THR A 143 9.99 7.38 -0.46
CA THR A 143 10.58 7.72 0.83
C THR A 143 9.60 7.48 1.98
N ARG A 144 8.34 7.89 1.81
CA ARG A 144 7.29 7.58 2.80
C ARG A 144 7.25 6.09 3.10
N ASP A 145 7.06 5.29 2.07
CA ASP A 145 6.77 3.88 2.23
C ASP A 145 8.01 3.16 2.79
N ALA A 146 9.21 3.51 2.33
CA ALA A 146 10.48 2.97 2.85
C ALA A 146 10.73 3.34 4.32
N PHE A 147 10.39 4.56 4.73
CA PHE A 147 10.44 4.97 6.15
C PHE A 147 9.46 4.16 7.00
N GLU A 148 8.22 4.00 6.55
CA GLU A 148 7.20 3.22 7.27
C GLU A 148 7.64 1.75 7.41
N ILE A 149 8.23 1.16 6.37
CA ILE A 149 8.81 -0.20 6.41
C ILE A 149 9.99 -0.27 7.39
N GLY A 150 10.89 0.72 7.39
CA GLY A 150 12.02 0.77 8.33
C GLY A 150 11.56 0.83 9.79
N TYR A 151 10.51 1.62 10.06
CA TYR A 151 9.90 1.72 11.37
C TYR A 151 9.25 0.41 11.81
N VAL A 152 8.51 -0.25 10.91
CA VAL A 152 7.91 -1.57 11.14
C VAL A 152 8.97 -2.60 11.55
N VAL A 153 10.11 -2.63 10.84
CA VAL A 153 11.23 -3.53 11.19
C VAL A 153 11.85 -3.20 12.55
N ARG A 154 11.94 -1.91 12.90
CA ARG A 154 12.39 -1.50 14.23
C ARG A 154 11.45 -2.01 15.33
N MET A 155 10.14 -1.91 15.13
CA MET A 155 9.15 -2.40 16.08
C MET A 155 9.20 -3.92 16.22
N GLU A 156 9.40 -4.65 15.12
CA GLU A 156 9.60 -6.10 15.14
C GLU A 156 10.84 -6.49 15.97
N ALA A 157 11.96 -5.79 15.80
CA ALA A 157 13.17 -5.99 16.60
C ALA A 157 12.98 -5.66 18.09
N GLN A 158 12.02 -4.79 18.41
CA GLN A 158 11.64 -4.44 19.79
C GLN A 158 10.60 -5.40 20.39
N GLY A 159 10.25 -6.48 19.68
CA GLY A 159 9.38 -7.55 20.18
C GLY A 159 7.92 -7.46 19.75
N ALA A 160 7.53 -6.49 18.90
CA ALA A 160 6.18 -6.45 18.36
C ALA A 160 5.98 -7.57 17.33
N ARG A 161 5.04 -8.50 17.58
CA ARG A 161 4.68 -9.54 16.59
C ARG A 161 3.74 -8.96 15.55
N MET A 162 4.14 -9.04 14.28
CA MET A 162 3.33 -8.58 13.15
C MET A 162 2.79 -9.78 12.37
N VAL A 163 1.48 -9.79 12.11
CA VAL A 163 0.80 -10.92 11.43
C VAL A 163 1.24 -11.08 9.96
N ALA A 164 1.61 -9.99 9.30
CA ALA A 164 2.16 -10.03 7.94
C ALA A 164 3.17 -8.91 7.73
N PHE A 165 4.36 -9.26 7.26
CA PHE A 165 5.33 -8.27 6.79
C PHE A 165 5.01 -7.91 5.33
N PRO A 166 5.15 -6.63 4.91
CA PRO A 166 4.77 -6.19 3.57
C PRO A 166 5.74 -6.61 2.44
N ASP A 167 6.43 -7.76 2.54
CA ASP A 167 7.39 -8.25 1.53
C ASP A 167 6.75 -9.03 0.36
N GLY A 168 5.44 -9.30 0.44
CA GLY A 168 4.71 -10.11 -0.54
C GLY A 168 4.92 -11.62 -0.38
N GLY A 169 5.72 -12.07 0.59
CA GLY A 169 5.91 -13.49 0.89
C GLY A 169 4.59 -14.14 1.30
N SER A 170 3.83 -13.46 2.16
CA SER A 170 2.50 -13.89 2.61
C SER A 170 1.46 -14.02 1.48
N PHE A 171 1.59 -13.23 0.42
CA PHE A 171 0.73 -13.35 -0.76
C PHE A 171 1.15 -14.53 -1.64
N ARG A 172 2.46 -14.74 -1.82
CA ARG A 172 2.98 -15.90 -2.55
C ARG A 172 2.62 -17.22 -1.86
N GLU A 173 2.67 -17.25 -0.54
CA GLU A 173 2.21 -18.39 0.25
C GLU A 173 0.73 -18.67 0.04
N LEU A 174 -0.13 -17.63 0.07
CA LEU A 174 -1.55 -17.79 -0.24
C LEU A 174 -1.76 -18.31 -1.65
N LEU A 175 -1.01 -17.80 -2.63
CA LEU A 175 -1.07 -18.25 -4.02
C LEU A 175 -0.67 -19.73 -4.17
N GLN A 176 0.26 -20.22 -3.35
CA GLN A 176 0.71 -21.62 -3.40
C GLN A 176 -0.24 -22.56 -2.65
N ARG A 177 -0.79 -22.12 -1.52
CA ARG A 177 -1.60 -22.97 -0.63
C ARG A 177 -3.08 -22.98 -0.99
N ASP A 178 -3.63 -21.81 -1.27
CA ASP A 178 -5.08 -21.58 -1.39
C ASP A 178 -5.46 -21.02 -2.77
N PHE A 179 -4.72 -21.40 -3.83
CA PHE A 179 -4.96 -20.96 -5.21
C PHE A 179 -6.40 -21.20 -5.66
N LEU A 180 -6.98 -22.35 -5.29
CA LEU A 180 -8.32 -22.76 -5.71
C LEU A 180 -9.42 -21.80 -5.19
N HIS A 181 -9.19 -21.13 -4.06
CA HIS A 181 -10.13 -20.14 -3.53
C HIS A 181 -9.86 -18.73 -4.07
N LEU A 182 -8.62 -18.44 -4.46
CA LEU A 182 -8.22 -17.16 -5.05
C LEU A 182 -8.59 -17.07 -6.55
N ALA A 183 -8.41 -18.16 -7.30
CA ALA A 183 -8.56 -18.20 -8.75
C ALA A 183 -9.94 -17.76 -9.27
N PRO A 184 -11.08 -18.13 -8.63
CA PRO A 184 -12.38 -17.64 -9.05
C PRO A 184 -12.48 -16.11 -8.99
N TRP A 185 -11.97 -15.48 -7.94
CA TRP A 185 -11.99 -14.02 -7.80
C TRP A 185 -11.14 -13.33 -8.86
N VAL A 186 -9.94 -13.86 -9.11
CA VAL A 186 -9.06 -13.34 -10.18
C VAL A 186 -9.72 -13.52 -11.54
N GLY A 187 -10.32 -14.68 -11.81
CA GLY A 187 -11.04 -14.98 -13.05
C GLY A 187 -12.25 -14.06 -13.26
N THR A 188 -13.09 -13.87 -12.24
CA THR A 188 -14.22 -12.93 -12.29
C THR A 188 -13.73 -11.51 -12.54
N GLY A 189 -12.66 -11.07 -11.87
CA GLY A 189 -12.05 -9.76 -12.11
C GLY A 189 -11.56 -9.60 -13.55
N LEU A 190 -10.82 -10.58 -14.08
CA LEU A 190 -10.32 -10.58 -15.46
C LEU A 190 -11.45 -10.44 -16.48
N VAL A 191 -12.50 -11.27 -16.34
CA VAL A 191 -13.64 -11.27 -17.26
C VAL A 191 -14.43 -9.96 -17.14
N ALA A 192 -14.77 -9.53 -15.91
CA ALA A 192 -15.56 -8.33 -15.69
C ALA A 192 -14.83 -7.07 -16.18
N GLY A 193 -13.54 -6.91 -15.83
CA GLY A 193 -12.72 -5.79 -16.26
C GLY A 193 -12.47 -5.78 -17.77
N GLY A 194 -12.17 -6.94 -18.36
CA GLY A 194 -11.94 -7.06 -19.80
C GLY A 194 -13.21 -6.83 -20.61
N ALA A 195 -14.34 -7.38 -20.19
CA ALA A 195 -15.63 -7.14 -20.84
C ALA A 195 -16.06 -5.67 -20.73
N THR A 196 -15.85 -5.04 -19.58
CA THR A 196 -16.13 -3.61 -19.39
C THR A 196 -15.28 -2.75 -20.31
N ALA A 197 -13.98 -3.04 -20.40
CA ALA A 197 -13.08 -2.34 -21.30
C ALA A 197 -13.50 -2.52 -22.77
N ALA A 198 -13.84 -3.75 -23.18
CA ALA A 198 -14.28 -4.04 -24.55
C ALA A 198 -15.60 -3.35 -24.90
N LEU A 199 -16.59 -3.39 -24.00
CA LEU A 199 -17.88 -2.71 -24.19
C LEU A 199 -17.73 -1.19 -24.25
N SER A 200 -16.87 -0.62 -23.39
CA SER A 200 -16.59 0.81 -23.43
C SER A 200 -15.91 1.25 -24.72
N TRP A 201 -14.98 0.45 -25.24
CA TRP A 201 -14.31 0.71 -26.51
C TRP A 201 -15.29 0.67 -27.69
N LEU A 202 -16.23 -0.28 -27.70
CA LEU A 202 -17.27 -0.40 -28.74
C LEU A 202 -18.34 0.69 -28.65
N GLY A 203 -18.71 1.11 -27.44
CA GLY A 203 -19.83 2.02 -27.21
C GLY A 203 -19.47 3.51 -27.26
N TRP A 204 -18.21 3.86 -27.05
CA TRP A 204 -17.76 5.25 -26.90
C TRP A 204 -16.83 5.63 -28.06
N ALA A 205 -17.38 5.70 -29.27
CA ALA A 205 -16.66 6.22 -30.43
C ALA A 205 -16.61 7.76 -30.39
N GLY A 206 -15.55 8.33 -29.81
CA GLY A 206 -15.31 9.78 -29.82
C GLY A 206 -14.21 10.27 -28.86
N ASN A 207 -13.77 11.53 -29.07
CA ASN A 207 -12.83 12.22 -28.18
C ASN A 207 -13.43 12.35 -26.77
N GLY A 208 -12.83 11.67 -25.79
CA GLY A 208 -13.30 11.60 -24.39
C GLY A 208 -13.76 10.21 -23.92
N GLY A 209 -13.87 9.24 -24.83
CA GLY A 209 -14.21 7.84 -24.50
C GLY A 209 -13.19 7.15 -23.59
N GLU A 210 -11.92 7.53 -23.68
CA GLU A 210 -10.83 6.90 -22.92
C GLU A 210 -10.92 7.15 -21.41
N ILE A 211 -11.25 8.39 -21.02
CA ILE A 211 -11.45 8.74 -19.60
C ILE A 211 -12.67 7.99 -19.04
N GLY A 212 -13.77 7.97 -19.79
CA GLY A 212 -14.98 7.25 -19.42
C GLY A 212 -14.73 5.74 -19.25
N SER A 213 -14.00 5.15 -20.20
CA SER A 213 -13.56 3.75 -20.14
C SER A 213 -12.70 3.47 -18.91
N ALA A 214 -11.68 4.28 -18.65
CA ALA A 214 -10.80 4.14 -17.50
C ALA A 214 -11.58 4.21 -16.18
N ILE A 215 -12.48 5.19 -16.03
CA ILE A 215 -13.33 5.34 -14.85
C ILE A 215 -14.23 4.11 -14.67
N LEU A 216 -14.91 3.67 -15.72
CA LEU A 216 -15.84 2.55 -15.65
C LEU A 216 -15.13 1.25 -15.27
N VAL A 217 -13.99 0.96 -15.90
CA VAL A 217 -13.14 -0.19 -15.58
C VAL A 217 -12.68 -0.14 -14.12
N CYS A 218 -12.25 1.03 -13.63
CA CYS A 218 -11.79 1.18 -12.24
C CYS A 218 -12.93 1.00 -11.23
N ILE A 219 -14.15 1.47 -11.54
CA ILE A 219 -15.35 1.24 -10.72
C ILE A 219 -15.65 -0.25 -10.63
N VAL A 220 -15.66 -0.96 -11.77
CA VAL A 220 -15.91 -2.42 -11.79
C VAL A 220 -14.82 -3.16 -11.03
N ALA A 221 -13.54 -2.83 -11.25
CA ALA A 221 -12.42 -3.39 -10.51
C ALA A 221 -12.56 -3.16 -8.99
N ALA A 222 -13.02 -1.99 -8.57
CA ALA A 222 -13.23 -1.66 -7.15
C ALA A 222 -14.34 -2.51 -6.52
N PHE A 223 -15.45 -2.74 -7.25
CA PHE A 223 -16.51 -3.63 -6.80
C PHE A 223 -16.05 -5.08 -6.71
N CYS A 224 -15.32 -5.58 -7.70
CA CYS A 224 -14.73 -6.92 -7.66
C CYS A 224 -13.78 -7.08 -6.46
N ALA A 225 -12.90 -6.10 -6.23
CA ALA A 225 -11.98 -6.09 -5.10
C ALA A 225 -12.70 -6.07 -3.74
N HIS A 226 -13.74 -5.25 -3.61
CA HIS A 226 -14.52 -5.15 -2.39
C HIS A 226 -15.28 -6.46 -2.10
N GLY A 227 -15.93 -7.04 -3.11
CA GLY A 227 -16.60 -8.35 -2.98
C GLY A 227 -15.62 -9.47 -2.60
N ALA A 228 -14.43 -9.48 -3.22
CA ALA A 228 -13.37 -10.43 -2.91
C ALA A 228 -12.85 -10.24 -1.48
N PHE A 229 -12.66 -9.00 -1.04
CA PHE A 229 -12.25 -8.67 0.32
C PHE A 229 -13.24 -9.15 1.37
N LEU A 230 -14.53 -8.91 1.18
CA LEU A 230 -15.58 -9.40 2.10
C LEU A 230 -15.59 -10.92 2.16
N SER A 231 -15.32 -11.58 1.03
CA SER A 231 -15.21 -13.04 0.99
C SER A 231 -14.01 -13.58 1.76
N GLY A 232 -12.85 -12.93 1.64
CA GLY A 232 -11.67 -13.30 2.43
C GLY A 232 -11.85 -13.00 3.94
N LYS A 233 -12.54 -11.90 4.27
CA LYS A 233 -12.78 -11.45 5.65
C LYS A 233 -13.76 -12.35 6.41
N ARG A 234 -14.71 -12.98 5.72
CA ARG A 234 -15.79 -13.79 6.33
C ARG A 234 -16.12 -15.03 5.48
N PRO A 235 -15.31 -16.10 5.56
CA PRO A 235 -15.48 -17.27 4.69
C PRO A 235 -16.76 -18.08 4.99
N LEU A 236 -17.25 -18.07 6.23
CA LEU A 236 -18.37 -18.92 6.70
C LEU A 236 -19.76 -18.30 6.51
N ASP A 237 -19.86 -17.01 6.21
CA ASP A 237 -21.16 -16.32 6.12
C ASP A 237 -21.74 -16.39 4.71
N ASN A 238 -23.07 -16.41 4.60
CA ASN A 238 -23.77 -16.22 3.33
C ASN A 238 -23.47 -14.82 2.74
N PHE A 239 -23.28 -14.72 1.42
CA PHE A 239 -22.92 -13.45 0.76
C PHE A 239 -23.81 -12.25 1.14
N PRO A 240 -25.16 -12.34 1.17
CA PRO A 240 -25.99 -11.20 1.59
C PRO A 240 -25.86 -10.89 3.09
N ALA A 241 -25.52 -11.87 3.93
CA ALA A 241 -25.26 -11.64 5.36
C ALA A 241 -23.95 -10.87 5.57
N ARG A 242 -22.96 -11.04 4.68
CA ARG A 242 -21.67 -10.32 4.76
C ARG A 242 -21.83 -8.80 4.67
N PHE A 243 -22.74 -8.31 3.84
CA PHE A 243 -23.02 -6.88 3.66
C PHE A 243 -23.91 -6.28 4.75
N ARG A 244 -24.80 -7.07 5.36
CA ARG A 244 -25.74 -6.58 6.38
C ARG A 244 -25.09 -6.23 7.72
N ILE A 245 -23.92 -6.80 7.99
CA ILE A 245 -23.22 -6.65 9.28
C ILE A 245 -22.25 -5.46 9.27
N GLU A 246 -21.87 -4.95 8.10
CA GLU A 246 -20.93 -3.82 7.99
C GLU A 246 -21.68 -2.50 7.90
N SER A 247 -21.20 -1.48 8.61
CA SER A 247 -21.73 -0.12 8.50
C SER A 247 -21.56 0.36 7.06
N TRP A 248 -22.63 0.90 6.47
CA TRP A 248 -22.61 1.40 5.09
C TRP A 248 -21.51 2.45 4.88
N LEU A 249 -21.24 3.28 5.89
CA LEU A 249 -20.18 4.28 5.84
C LEU A 249 -18.79 3.65 5.79
N ASP A 250 -18.56 2.56 6.53
CA ASP A 250 -17.27 1.86 6.53
C ASP A 250 -17.06 1.10 5.21
N ALA A 251 -18.12 0.52 4.66
CA ALA A 251 -18.10 -0.10 3.34
C ALA A 251 -17.81 0.92 2.23
N CYS A 252 -18.49 2.07 2.22
CA CYS A 252 -18.22 3.15 1.27
C CYS A 252 -16.81 3.72 1.41
N ARG A 253 -16.33 3.87 2.66
CA ARG A 253 -14.96 4.33 2.93
C ARG A 253 -13.95 3.34 2.38
N PHE A 254 -14.13 2.04 2.64
CA PHE A 254 -13.24 0.99 2.14
C PHE A 254 -13.29 0.85 0.61
N TRP A 255 -14.47 0.96 0.02
CA TRP A 255 -14.64 0.91 -1.43
C TRP A 255 -13.94 2.10 -2.12
N THR A 256 -14.14 3.31 -1.62
CA THR A 256 -13.47 4.51 -2.14
C THR A 256 -11.96 4.43 -1.89
N TRP A 257 -11.58 4.06 -0.66
CA TRP A 257 -10.21 3.88 -0.20
C TRP A 257 -10.10 2.61 0.68
N PRO A 258 -9.46 1.53 0.22
CA PRO A 258 -8.45 1.49 -0.84
C PRO A 258 -8.92 1.04 -2.24
N CYS A 259 -10.11 0.46 -2.42
CA CYS A 259 -10.39 -0.30 -3.66
C CYS A 259 -10.34 0.55 -4.93
N LEU A 260 -11.09 1.65 -5.00
CA LEU A 260 -11.17 2.49 -6.19
C LEU A 260 -9.85 3.19 -6.52
N THR A 261 -9.23 3.81 -5.51
CA THR A 261 -7.96 4.52 -5.71
C THR A 261 -6.85 3.60 -6.21
N PHE A 262 -6.71 2.40 -5.66
CA PHE A 262 -5.70 1.46 -6.15
C PHE A 262 -6.03 0.90 -7.53
N ALA A 263 -7.30 0.69 -7.86
CA ALA A 263 -7.70 0.32 -9.22
C ALA A 263 -7.25 1.37 -10.25
N PHE A 264 -7.49 2.66 -9.97
CA PHE A 264 -6.96 3.75 -10.80
C PHE A 264 -5.44 3.71 -10.91
N THR A 265 -4.72 3.50 -9.80
CA THR A 265 -3.27 3.46 -9.87
C THR A 265 -2.75 2.33 -10.75
N TYR A 266 -3.30 1.12 -10.65
CA TYR A 266 -2.86 0.00 -11.49
C TYR A 266 -3.23 0.19 -12.95
N TYR A 267 -4.43 0.74 -13.23
CA TYR A 267 -4.85 1.05 -14.59
C TYR A 267 -3.91 2.07 -15.24
N LEU A 268 -3.66 3.19 -14.55
CA LEU A 268 -2.83 4.28 -15.07
C LEU A 268 -1.37 3.89 -15.24
N VAL A 269 -0.82 3.05 -14.36
CA VAL A 269 0.54 2.52 -14.54
C VAL A 269 0.64 1.66 -15.80
N GLN A 270 -0.36 0.80 -16.06
CA GLN A 270 -0.40 -0.02 -17.27
C GLN A 270 -0.58 0.84 -18.52
N PHE A 271 -1.49 1.81 -18.48
CA PHE A 271 -1.67 2.79 -19.55
C PHE A 271 -0.37 3.56 -19.83
N GLY A 272 0.29 4.08 -18.81
CA GLY A 272 1.55 4.79 -18.94
C GLY A 272 2.68 3.91 -19.51
N LEU A 273 2.72 2.63 -19.15
CA LEU A 273 3.65 1.67 -19.75
C LEU A 273 3.41 1.52 -21.26
N ILE A 274 2.15 1.38 -21.68
CA ILE A 274 1.80 1.24 -23.09
C ILE A 274 2.11 2.53 -23.87
N ALA A 275 1.72 3.69 -23.32
CA ALA A 275 1.87 4.98 -23.98
C ALA A 275 3.33 5.47 -24.04
N PHE A 276 4.08 5.39 -22.93
CA PHE A 276 5.40 6.02 -22.83
C PHE A 276 6.58 5.06 -23.03
N VAL A 277 6.41 3.78 -22.68
CA VAL A 277 7.49 2.78 -22.81
C VAL A 277 7.35 2.00 -24.11
N LEU A 278 6.15 1.47 -24.39
CA LEU A 278 5.89 0.73 -25.62
C LEU A 278 5.59 1.63 -26.83
N ARG A 279 5.27 2.91 -26.59
CA ARG A 279 4.97 3.93 -27.62
C ARG A 279 3.92 3.45 -28.63
N VAL A 280 2.86 2.80 -28.13
CA VAL A 280 1.75 2.32 -28.96
C VAL A 280 0.76 3.48 -29.13
N GLU A 281 0.67 4.03 -30.34
CA GLU A 281 -0.25 5.12 -30.69
C GLU A 281 -1.68 4.60 -30.94
N ASP A 282 -1.80 3.50 -31.69
CA ASP A 282 -3.09 2.84 -31.95
C ASP A 282 -3.31 1.66 -31.01
N VAL A 283 -4.08 1.91 -29.96
CA VAL A 283 -4.38 0.89 -28.95
C VAL A 283 -5.48 -0.05 -29.47
N ALA A 284 -5.08 -1.22 -29.96
CA ALA A 284 -6.01 -2.24 -30.39
C ALA A 284 -6.92 -2.72 -29.23
N LEU A 285 -8.12 -3.19 -29.56
CA LEU A 285 -9.11 -3.71 -28.60
C LEU A 285 -8.52 -4.72 -27.60
N PHE A 286 -7.63 -5.61 -28.06
CA PHE A 286 -7.01 -6.61 -27.19
C PHE A 286 -6.19 -5.99 -26.06
N VAL A 287 -5.58 -4.82 -26.30
CA VAL A 287 -4.79 -4.09 -25.30
C VAL A 287 -5.72 -3.49 -24.25
N HIS A 288 -6.84 -2.88 -24.66
CA HIS A 288 -7.86 -2.40 -23.71
C HIS A 288 -8.44 -3.52 -22.86
N LEU A 289 -8.75 -4.66 -23.48
CA LEU A 289 -9.25 -5.85 -22.78
C LEU A 289 -8.22 -6.35 -21.77
N ALA A 290 -6.94 -6.43 -22.17
CA ALA A 290 -5.85 -6.86 -21.30
C ALA A 290 -5.66 -5.90 -20.12
N VAL A 291 -5.58 -4.59 -20.34
CA VAL A 291 -5.41 -3.60 -19.27
C VAL A 291 -6.57 -3.63 -18.28
N GLY A 292 -7.81 -3.64 -18.77
CA GLY A 292 -8.98 -3.68 -17.91
C GLY A 292 -9.09 -4.98 -17.13
N GLY A 293 -8.89 -6.11 -17.81
CA GLY A 293 -8.90 -7.43 -17.20
C GLY A 293 -7.80 -7.58 -16.15
N VAL A 294 -6.55 -7.29 -16.48
CA VAL A 294 -5.41 -7.44 -15.57
C VAL A 294 -5.59 -6.55 -14.34
N THR A 295 -6.03 -5.30 -14.51
CA THR A 295 -6.31 -4.39 -13.39
C THR A 295 -7.36 -4.98 -12.45
N ALA A 296 -8.51 -5.38 -12.97
CA ALA A 296 -9.61 -5.91 -12.16
C ALA A 296 -9.27 -7.26 -11.52
N GLY A 297 -8.58 -8.15 -12.25
CA GLY A 297 -8.11 -9.44 -11.75
C GLY A 297 -7.08 -9.30 -10.61
N MET A 298 -6.10 -8.40 -10.78
CA MET A 298 -5.14 -8.10 -9.72
C MET A 298 -5.82 -7.50 -8.49
N MET A 299 -6.74 -6.55 -8.69
CA MET A 299 -7.47 -5.91 -7.61
C MET A 299 -8.38 -6.88 -6.85
N ALA A 300 -9.06 -7.79 -7.55
CA ALA A 300 -9.84 -8.86 -6.94
C ALA A 300 -8.95 -9.82 -6.12
N GLY A 301 -7.82 -10.25 -6.68
CA GLY A 301 -6.90 -11.14 -5.98
C GLY A 301 -6.27 -10.50 -4.74
N TYR A 302 -5.88 -9.23 -4.83
CA TYR A 302 -5.38 -8.48 -3.67
C TYR A 302 -6.47 -8.21 -2.63
N GLY A 303 -7.70 -7.90 -3.08
CA GLY A 303 -8.85 -7.75 -2.20
C GLY A 303 -9.07 -9.01 -1.36
N TYR A 304 -9.14 -10.18 -2.00
CA TYR A 304 -9.29 -11.47 -1.32
C TYR A 304 -8.16 -11.72 -0.30
N PHE A 305 -6.90 -11.55 -0.72
CA PHE A 305 -5.74 -11.72 0.16
C PHE A 305 -5.81 -10.82 1.41
N LEU A 306 -6.13 -9.54 1.23
CA LEU A 306 -6.24 -8.60 2.35
C LEU A 306 -7.38 -9.01 3.29
N GLY A 307 -8.51 -9.47 2.75
CA GLY A 307 -9.62 -9.99 3.53
C GLY A 307 -9.19 -11.16 4.42
N THR A 308 -8.48 -12.13 3.86
CA THR A 308 -7.97 -13.29 4.61
C THR A 308 -7.00 -12.88 5.72
N ARG A 309 -6.13 -11.90 5.48
CA ARG A 309 -5.18 -11.44 6.51
C ARG A 309 -5.88 -10.67 7.64
N VAL A 310 -6.85 -9.82 7.31
CA VAL A 310 -7.70 -9.16 8.31
C VAL A 310 -8.49 -10.18 9.12
N PHE A 311 -8.99 -11.25 8.48
CA PHE A 311 -9.66 -12.35 9.19
C PHE A 311 -8.72 -13.04 10.18
N VAL A 312 -7.52 -13.44 9.74
CA VAL A 312 -6.52 -14.09 10.62
C VAL A 312 -6.14 -13.19 11.79
N GLU A 313 -5.94 -11.89 11.57
CA GLU A 313 -5.62 -10.94 12.63
C GLU A 313 -6.78 -10.76 13.61
N THR A 314 -8.01 -10.68 13.11
CA THR A 314 -9.22 -10.57 13.96
C THR A 314 -9.39 -11.82 14.83
N GLN A 315 -9.14 -13.01 14.29
CA GLN A 315 -9.16 -14.26 15.06
C GLN A 315 -8.05 -14.29 16.11
N THR A 316 -6.83 -13.93 15.71
CA THR A 316 -5.65 -13.90 16.59
C THR A 316 -5.82 -12.90 17.75
N GLN A 317 -6.49 -11.76 17.51
CA GLN A 317 -6.82 -10.77 18.55
C GLN A 317 -8.07 -11.14 19.37
N GLY A 318 -9.01 -11.88 18.77
CA GLY A 318 -10.22 -12.38 19.42
C GLY A 318 -9.98 -13.55 20.36
N GLU A 319 -8.94 -14.37 20.12
CA GLU A 319 -8.58 -15.51 20.96
C GLU A 319 -7.97 -15.14 22.33
N ILE A 320 -7.66 -13.85 22.59
CA ILE A 320 -7.31 -13.42 23.94
C ILE A 320 -8.61 -13.31 24.76
N SER A 321 -8.92 -14.37 25.51
CA SER A 321 -10.13 -14.45 26.32
C SER A 321 -10.29 -13.21 27.22
N GLU A 322 -11.52 -12.70 27.36
CA GLU A 322 -11.78 -11.59 28.29
C GLU A 322 -11.33 -11.92 29.73
N GLY A 323 -11.33 -13.20 30.10
CA GLY A 323 -10.80 -13.66 31.39
C GLY A 323 -9.30 -13.41 31.54
N LEU A 324 -8.52 -13.62 30.48
CA LEU A 324 -7.08 -13.34 30.44
C LEU A 324 -6.76 -11.84 30.41
N LYS A 325 -7.62 -11.01 29.80
CA LYS A 325 -7.49 -9.53 29.80
C LYS A 325 -7.77 -8.91 31.17
N ARG A 326 -8.54 -9.59 32.03
CA ARG A 326 -8.82 -9.15 33.41
C ARG A 326 -7.73 -9.51 34.41
N CYS A 327 -6.77 -10.36 34.04
CA CYS A 327 -5.65 -10.72 34.88
C CYS A 327 -4.51 -9.69 34.74
N PRO A 328 -4.22 -8.86 35.76
CA PRO A 328 -3.19 -7.83 35.66
C PRO A 328 -1.79 -8.41 35.38
N PHE A 329 -1.49 -9.60 35.92
CA PHE A 329 -0.24 -10.31 35.66
C PHE A 329 -0.09 -10.75 34.19
N VAL A 330 -1.16 -11.23 33.57
CA VAL A 330 -1.12 -11.68 32.17
C VAL A 330 -1.14 -10.49 31.23
N MET A 331 -1.85 -9.41 31.57
CA MET A 331 -1.76 -8.15 30.83
C MET A 331 -0.35 -7.55 30.87
N GLU A 332 0.37 -7.66 31.98
CA GLU A 332 1.76 -7.22 32.07
C GLU A 332 2.69 -8.10 31.22
N ILE A 333 2.46 -9.42 31.17
CA ILE A 333 3.19 -10.34 30.30
C ILE A 333 2.84 -10.11 28.83
N LEU A 334 1.57 -9.87 28.49
CA LEU A 334 1.10 -9.58 27.13
C LEU A 334 1.61 -8.21 26.64
N ALA A 335 1.69 -7.22 27.52
CA ALA A 335 2.33 -5.93 27.25
C ALA A 335 3.85 -6.10 27.06
N LYS A 336 4.52 -6.89 27.90
CA LYS A 336 5.96 -7.22 27.75
C LYS A 336 6.27 -8.06 26.52
N THR A 337 5.31 -8.85 26.04
CA THR A 337 5.44 -9.67 24.81
C THR A 337 4.92 -8.96 23.55
N GLY A 338 4.52 -7.68 23.67
CA GLY A 338 4.19 -6.82 22.53
C GLY A 338 2.81 -7.08 21.89
N TRP A 339 1.91 -7.76 22.58
CA TRP A 339 0.57 -8.09 22.07
C TRP A 339 -0.47 -6.99 22.28
N VAL A 340 -0.19 -6.05 23.20
CA VAL A 340 -1.04 -4.89 23.50
C VAL A 340 -0.16 -3.66 23.60
N THR A 341 -0.37 -2.66 22.75
CA THR A 341 0.15 -1.31 22.97
C THR A 341 -0.50 -0.78 24.24
N SER A 342 0.27 -0.70 25.32
CA SER A 342 -0.17 -0.07 26.56
C SER A 342 -0.41 1.42 26.29
N GLU A 343 -1.65 1.80 26.00
CA GLU A 343 -2.10 3.14 26.34
C GLU A 343 -2.18 3.21 27.86
N ARG A 344 -1.11 3.70 28.48
CA ARG A 344 -1.22 4.33 29.79
C ARG A 344 -0.55 5.69 29.72
N ASN A 345 -1.37 6.67 29.31
CA ASN A 345 -1.13 8.06 29.65
C ASN A 345 -0.92 8.14 31.16
N GLY A 346 0.12 8.87 31.55
CA GLY A 346 0.57 8.94 32.93
C GLY A 346 -0.47 9.57 33.84
N GLU A 347 -0.86 8.83 34.85
CA GLU A 347 -1.12 9.36 36.20
C GLU A 347 -0.50 8.37 37.20
N PRO A 348 0.26 8.86 38.20
CA PRO A 348 0.74 8.01 39.27
C PRO A 348 -0.45 7.59 40.13
N VAL A 349 -0.70 6.28 40.21
CA VAL A 349 -1.62 5.71 41.20
C VAL A 349 -0.96 5.89 42.57
N GLU A 350 -1.48 6.84 43.34
CA GLU A 350 -1.23 6.97 44.77
C GLU A 350 -1.71 5.68 45.44
N ILE A 351 -0.76 4.85 45.88
CA ILE A 351 -1.05 3.67 46.70
C ILE A 351 -1.39 4.22 48.09
N SER A 352 -2.67 4.50 48.32
CA SER A 352 -3.20 4.69 49.68
C SER A 352 -2.99 3.38 50.44
N GLN A 353 -2.02 3.40 51.36
CA GLN A 353 -1.80 2.33 52.32
C GLN A 353 -3.02 2.28 53.24
N GLY A 354 -3.89 1.30 53.02
CA GLY A 354 -4.94 0.96 53.96
C GLY A 354 -4.33 0.51 55.29
N GLU A 355 -4.64 1.22 56.36
CA GLU A 355 -4.35 0.81 57.74
C GLU A 355 -5.01 -0.55 58.05
N PRO A 356 -4.30 -1.48 58.70
CA PRO A 356 -4.91 -2.72 59.16
C PRO A 356 -5.76 -2.46 60.40
N SER A 357 -7.03 -2.84 60.30
CA SER A 357 -7.98 -2.89 61.42
C SER A 357 -7.39 -3.71 62.57
N ARG A 358 -7.13 -3.04 63.70
CA ARG A 358 -6.97 -3.65 65.02
C ARG A 358 -8.23 -3.38 65.85
N GLU A 359 -8.49 -4.30 66.77
CA GLU A 359 -9.48 -4.26 67.86
C GLU A 359 -10.85 -4.90 67.58
N MET A 360 -10.88 -6.24 67.72
CA MET A 360 -11.80 -6.86 68.68
C MET A 360 -10.97 -7.24 69.91
N LEU A 361 -11.35 -6.75 71.10
CA LEU A 361 -11.32 -7.43 72.41
C LEU A 361 -11.69 -6.43 73.52
N SER A 362 -12.98 -6.30 73.81
CA SER A 362 -13.59 -6.29 75.16
C SER A 362 -15.10 -6.13 75.05
#